data_AF-A0A3N9PW27-F1
#
_entry.id   AF-A0A3N9PW27-F1
#
_cell.length_a   1.000
_cell.length_b   1.000
_cell.length_c   1.000
_cell.angle_alpha   90.00
_cell.angle_beta   90.00
_cell.angle_gamma   90.00
#
_symmetry.space_group_name_H-M   'P 1'
#
loop_
_entity.id
_entity.type
_entity.pdbx_description
1 polymer ?
#
loop_
_entity_poly.entity_id
_entity_poly.type
_entity_poly.pdbx_seq_one_letter_code
_entity_poly.pdbx_strand_id
1 'polypeptide(L)'
;MWIIKWIVIVLVVIFLIGFAMQNADVNVPLRFLKWETVNDMPLWLIMYLSFVAGMIFWLAISIYQVISLKNESRRWRKRIKQLESELNRLRNVSVEDSVVADPASPEASQA
;
A
#
# COMPACT_ATOMS: atom_id res chain seq x y z
N MET A 1 -10.66 17.38 -9.75
CA MET A 1 -11.38 16.95 -10.97
C MET A 1 -10.45 16.15 -11.85
N TRP A 2 -10.87 15.00 -12.36
CA TRP A 2 -10.04 14.09 -13.16
C TRP A 2 -9.43 14.80 -14.39
N ILE A 3 -10.19 15.68 -15.05
CA ILE A 3 -9.75 16.49 -16.20
C ILE A 3 -8.55 17.39 -15.85
N ILE A 4 -8.59 18.09 -14.70
CA ILE A 4 -7.50 18.99 -14.29
C ILE A 4 -6.20 18.21 -14.13
N LYS A 5 -6.27 16.99 -13.57
CA LYS A 5 -5.09 16.13 -13.40
C LYS A 5 -4.44 15.79 -14.75
N TRP A 6 -5.25 15.48 -15.76
CA TRP A 6 -4.75 15.19 -17.11
C TRP A 6 -4.21 16.43 -17.83
N ILE A 7 -4.87 17.59 -17.69
CA ILE A 7 -4.37 18.86 -18.22
C ILE A 7 -2.99 19.19 -17.64
N VAL A 8 -2.83 19.06 -16.32
CA VAL A 8 -1.53 19.29 -15.66
C VAL A 8 -0.48 18.31 -16.17
N ILE A 9 -0.82 17.03 -16.34
CA ILE A 9 0.09 16.02 -16.90
C ILE A 9 0.53 16.40 -18.33
N VAL A 10 -0.41 16.79 -19.20
CA VAL A 10 -0.10 17.19 -20.58
C VAL A 10 0.80 18.43 -20.58
N LEU A 11 0.52 19.43 -19.74
CA LEU A 11 1.33 20.64 -19.63
C LEU A 11 2.75 20.32 -19.18
N VAL A 12 2.92 19.44 -18.19
CA VAL A 12 4.23 18.97 -17.74
C VAL A 12 4.96 18.23 -18.86
N VAL A 13 4.29 17.37 -19.64
CA VAL A 13 4.91 16.66 -20.77
C VAL A 13 5.38 17.64 -21.85
N ILE A 14 4.55 18.63 -22.22
CA ILE A 14 4.94 19.67 -23.18
C ILE A 14 6.15 20.46 -22.67
N PHE A 15 6.15 20.84 -21.39
CA PHE A 15 7.28 21.52 -20.77
C PHE A 15 8.56 20.68 -20.83
N LEU A 16 8.49 19.39 -20.50
CA LEU A 16 9.65 18.48 -20.54
C LEU A 16 10.19 18.32 -21.95
N ILE A 17 9.32 18.18 -22.96
CA ILE A 17 9.74 18.09 -24.36
C ILE A 17 10.40 19.41 -24.80
N GLY A 18 9.77 20.55 -24.49
CA GLY A 18 10.33 21.87 -24.82
C GLY A 18 11.69 22.11 -24.16
N PHE A 19 11.83 21.73 -22.89
CA PHE A 19 13.11 21.76 -22.17
C PHE A 19 14.16 20.86 -22.84
N ALA A 20 13.79 19.63 -23.21
CA ALA A 20 14.70 18.70 -23.88
C ALA A 20 15.16 19.23 -25.24
N MET A 21 14.25 19.81 -26.04
CA MET A 21 14.58 20.43 -27.33
C MET A 21 15.55 21.60 -27.19
N GLN A 22 15.35 22.49 -26.21
CA GLN A 22 16.23 23.63 -25.98
C GLN A 22 17.63 23.24 -25.50
N ASN A 23 17.78 22.07 -24.89
CA ASN A 23 19.04 21.57 -24.36
C ASN A 23 19.59 20.38 -25.17
N ALA A 24 19.09 20.18 -26.39
CA ALA A 24 19.45 19.03 -27.22
C ALA A 24 20.94 19.02 -27.61
N ASP A 25 21.51 20.21 -27.83
CA ASP A 25 22.91 20.39 -28.26
C ASP A 25 23.89 20.47 -27.07
N VAL A 26 23.39 20.45 -25.83
CA VAL A 26 24.21 20.52 -24.62
C VAL A 26 24.69 19.13 -24.25
N ASN A 27 25.97 18.86 -24.53
CA ASN A 27 26.64 17.63 -24.12
C ASN A 27 27.47 17.86 -22.86
N VAL A 28 27.41 16.93 -21.92
CA VAL A 28 28.14 17.00 -20.65
C VAL A 28 28.85 15.66 -20.36
N PRO A 29 30.06 15.70 -19.76
CA PRO A 29 30.71 14.50 -19.29
C PRO A 29 29.96 13.96 -18.06
N LEU A 30 29.51 12.70 -18.13
CA LEU A 30 28.92 12.05 -16.98
C LEU A 30 30.01 11.45 -16.11
N ARG A 31 30.14 12.00 -14.90
CA ARG A 31 31.10 11.58 -13.86
C ARG A 31 30.36 10.91 -12.71
N PHE A 32 30.73 9.68 -12.41
CA PHE A 32 30.17 8.92 -11.30
C PHE A 32 31.28 8.32 -10.44
N LEU A 33 31.51 8.93 -9.27
CA LEU A 33 32.65 8.65 -8.40
C LEU A 33 34.00 8.77 -9.15
N LYS A 34 34.62 7.63 -9.50
CA LYS A 34 35.90 7.55 -10.23
C LYS A 34 35.73 7.18 -11.70
N TRP A 35 34.50 6.97 -12.15
CA TRP A 35 34.18 6.63 -13.53
C TRP A 35 33.72 7.87 -14.29
N GLU A 36 34.23 8.04 -15.50
CA GLU A 36 33.82 9.10 -16.42
C GLU A 36 33.51 8.46 -17.78
N THR A 37 32.49 8.98 -18.44
CA THR A 37 32.12 8.49 -19.77
C THR A 37 33.15 8.94 -20.79
N VAL A 38 33.51 8.06 -21.74
CA VAL A 38 34.50 8.36 -22.79
C VAL A 38 34.05 9.50 -23.72
N ASN A 39 32.74 9.59 -23.97
CA ASN A 39 32.14 10.63 -24.80
C ASN A 39 31.15 11.45 -23.96
N ASP A 40 31.10 12.75 -24.21
CA ASP A 40 30.08 13.62 -23.63
C ASP A 40 28.69 13.15 -24.08
N MET A 41 27.77 13.05 -23.13
CA MET A 41 26.40 12.62 -23.40
C MET A 41 25.46 13.83 -23.40
N PRO A 42 24.38 13.81 -24.20
CA PRO A 42 23.38 14.86 -24.16
C PRO A 42 22.76 14.98 -22.76
N LEU A 43 22.70 16.21 -22.23
CA LEU A 43 22.21 16.48 -20.87
C LEU A 43 20.78 15.97 -20.66
N TRP A 44 19.91 16.18 -21.65
CA TRP A 44 18.51 15.77 -21.59
C TRP A 44 18.36 14.25 -21.40
N LEU A 45 19.25 13.45 -22.02
CA LEU A 45 19.24 12.00 -21.91
C LEU A 45 19.58 11.56 -20.48
N ILE A 46 20.64 12.12 -19.89
CA ILE A 46 21.06 11.81 -18.51
C ILE A 46 19.96 12.16 -17.50
N MET A 47 19.36 13.34 -17.67
CA MET A 47 18.27 13.81 -16.81
C MET A 47 17.07 12.88 -16.88
N TYR A 48 16.67 12.47 -18.08
CA TYR A 48 15.55 11.54 -18.28
C TYR A 48 15.85 10.16 -17.69
N LEU A 49 17.05 9.63 -17.92
CA LEU A 49 17.45 8.32 -17.40
C LEU A 49 17.46 8.30 -15.87
N SER A 50 17.95 9.38 -15.25
CA SER A 50 17.94 9.55 -13.79
C SER A 50 16.52 9.64 -13.24
N PHE A 51 15.63 10.36 -13.92
CA PHE A 51 14.22 10.46 -13.55
C PHE A 51 13.51 9.09 -13.64
N VAL A 52 13.72 8.35 -14.74
CA VAL A 52 13.15 7.01 -14.91
C VAL A 52 13.68 6.05 -13.85
N ALA A 53 14.98 6.09 -13.53
CA ALA A 53 15.56 5.29 -12.46
C ALA A 53 14.90 5.60 -11.10
N GLY A 54 14.70 6.89 -10.79
CA GLY A 54 13.97 7.31 -9.59
C GLY A 54 12.52 6.82 -9.57
N MET A 55 11.83 6.84 -10.72
CA MET A 55 10.47 6.33 -10.84
C MET A 55 10.38 4.82 -10.63
N ILE A 56 11.32 4.05 -11.19
CA ILE A 56 11.40 2.60 -10.98
C ILE A 56 11.67 2.30 -9.50
N PHE A 57 12.59 3.03 -8.88
CA PHE A 57 12.89 2.88 -7.46
C PHE A 57 11.66 3.19 -6.58
N TRP A 58 10.96 4.28 -6.87
CA TRP A 58 9.71 4.62 -6.19
C TRP A 58 8.63 3.56 -6.39
N LEU A 59 8.49 3.02 -7.60
CA LEU A 59 7.55 1.96 -7.91
C LEU A 59 7.85 0.70 -7.09
N ALA A 60 9.11 0.30 -6.97
CA ALA A 60 9.52 -0.83 -6.15
C ALA A 60 9.13 -0.64 -4.68
N ILE A 61 9.40 0.54 -4.11
CA ILE A 61 9.00 0.89 -2.74
C ILE A 61 7.47 0.84 -2.58
N SER A 62 6.74 1.42 -3.55
CA SER A 62 5.27 1.46 -3.52
C SER A 62 4.66 0.05 -3.55
N ILE A 63 5.19 -0.85 -4.38
CA ILE A 63 4.77 -2.25 -4.42
C ILE A 63 4.97 -2.90 -3.05
N TYR A 64 6.14 -2.71 -2.44
CA TYR A 64 6.42 -3.24 -1.11
C TYR A 64 5.43 -2.72 -0.06
N GLN A 65 5.15 -1.42 -0.05
CA GLN A 65 4.18 -0.81 0.87
C GLN A 65 2.78 -1.39 0.69
N VAL A 66 2.31 -1.55 -0.55
CA VAL A 66 0.98 -2.11 -0.85
C VAL A 66 0.86 -3.55 -0.37
N ILE A 67 1.92 -4.35 -0.52
CA ILE A 67 1.95 -5.74 -0.04
C ILE A 67 1.91 -5.77 1.50
N SER A 68 2.73 -4.96 2.17
CA SER A 68 2.73 -4.86 3.64
C SER A 68 1.34 -4.49 4.17
N LEU A 69 0.73 -3.46 3.57
CA LEU A 69 -0.58 -2.97 3.99
C LEU A 69 -1.69 -4.01 3.80
N LYS A 70 -1.65 -4.77 2.69
CA LYS A 70 -2.57 -5.89 2.46
C LYS A 70 -2.39 -7.00 3.50
N ASN A 71 -1.15 -7.33 3.85
CA ASN A 71 -0.85 -8.36 4.84
C ASN A 71 -1.32 -7.96 6.24
N GLU A 72 -1.08 -6.72 6.64
CA GLU A 72 -1.60 -6.16 7.88
C GLU A 72 -3.12 -6.18 7.92
N SER A 73 -3.79 -5.72 6.86
CA SER A 73 -5.26 -5.76 6.77
C SER A 73 -5.82 -7.17 6.95
N ARG A 74 -5.19 -8.18 6.35
CA ARG A 74 -5.56 -9.59 6.54
C ARG A 74 -5.35 -10.04 7.99
N ARG A 75 -4.24 -9.64 8.62
CA ARG A 75 -3.93 -9.97 10.02
C ARG A 75 -4.95 -9.36 10.98
N TRP A 76 -5.32 -8.09 10.78
CA TRP A 76 -6.34 -7.41 11.57
C TRP A 76 -7.72 -8.05 11.43
N ARG A 77 -8.14 -8.38 10.20
CA ARG A 77 -9.41 -9.09 9.95
C ARG A 77 -9.46 -10.46 10.65
N LYS A 78 -8.37 -11.23 10.63
CA LYS A 78 -8.29 -12.52 11.33
C LYS A 78 -8.45 -12.35 12.84
N ARG A 79 -7.81 -11.33 13.43
CA ARG A 79 -7.92 -11.02 14.86
C ARG A 79 -9.32 -10.63 15.27
N ILE A 80 -9.97 -9.75 14.50
CA ILE A 80 -11.37 -9.37 14.75
C ILE A 80 -12.25 -10.62 14.80
N LYS A 81 -12.14 -11.51 13.80
CA LYS A 81 -12.93 -12.76 13.76
C LYS A 81 -12.64 -13.69 14.94
N GLN A 82 -11.38 -13.78 15.38
CA GLN A 82 -11.00 -14.58 16.55
C GLN A 82 -11.61 -14.00 17.84
N LEU A 83 -11.46 -12.69 18.06
CA LEU A 83 -12.02 -12.00 19.23
C LEU A 83 -13.55 -12.10 19.27
N GLU A 84 -14.22 -11.96 18.12
CA GLU A 84 -15.68 -12.16 18.02
C GLU A 84 -16.07 -13.60 18.38
N SER A 85 -15.30 -14.60 17.95
CA SER A 85 -15.57 -16.00 18.28
C SER A 85 -15.35 -16.31 19.78
N GLU A 86 -14.33 -15.71 20.39
CA GLU A 86 -14.06 -15.85 21.83
C GLU A 86 -15.17 -15.20 22.65
N LEU A 87 -15.57 -13.98 22.28
CA LEU A 87 -16.67 -13.28 22.93
C LEU A 87 -17.97 -14.08 22.84
N ASN A 88 -18.25 -14.69 21.69
CA ASN A 88 -19.45 -15.51 21.51
C ASN A 88 -19.39 -16.80 22.36
N ARG A 89 -18.22 -17.44 22.47
CA ARG A 89 -18.03 -18.60 23.36
C ARG A 89 -18.22 -18.25 24.83
N LEU A 90 -17.62 -17.15 25.29
CA LEU A 90 -17.78 -16.64 26.65
C LEU A 90 -19.26 -16.34 26.97
N ARG A 91 -19.97 -15.71 26.03
CA ARG A 91 -21.41 -15.45 26.16
C ARG A 91 -22.21 -16.74 26.30
N ASN A 92 -21.90 -17.77 25.51
CA ASN A 92 -22.64 -19.02 25.57
C ASN A 92 -22.42 -19.78 26.88
N VAL A 93 -21.18 -19.83 27.38
CA VAL A 93 -20.83 -20.46 28.66
C VAL A 93 -21.57 -19.82 29.84
N SER A 94 -21.74 -18.49 29.85
CA SER A 94 -22.52 -17.81 30.90
C SER A 94 -24.03 -18.09 30.87
N VAL A 95 -24.57 -18.52 29.73
CA VAL A 95 -26.00 -18.82 29.59
C VAL A 95 -26.31 -20.25 30.05
N GLU A 96 -25.42 -21.21 29.78
CA GLU A 96 -25.59 -22.61 30.20
C GLU A 96 -25.59 -22.79 31.73
N ASP A 97 -24.82 -22.00 32.48
CA ASP A 97 -24.86 -22.00 33.96
C ASP A 97 -26.17 -21.44 34.54
N SER A 98 -26.88 -20.57 33.79
CA SER A 98 -28.14 -19.97 34.24
C SER A 98 -29.38 -20.86 34.01
N VAL A 99 -29.27 -21.88 33.14
CA VAL A 99 -30.38 -22.80 32.82
C VAL A 99 -30.48 -23.96 33.80
N VAL A 100 -29.47 -24.18 34.65
CA VAL A 100 -29.43 -25.31 35.62
C VAL A 100 -30.13 -24.96 36.96
N ALA A 101 -30.55 -23.71 37.16
CA ALA A 101 -31.31 -23.31 38.35
C ALA A 101 -32.82 -23.39 38.14
N ASP A 102 -33.36 -24.60 37.94
CA ASP A 102 -34.76 -24.90 38.26
C ASP A 102 -34.83 -26.00 39.35
N PRO A 103 -34.71 -25.62 40.63
CA PRO A 103 -34.97 -26.52 41.73
C PRO A 103 -36.46 -26.46 42.12
N ALA A 104 -37.11 -27.62 42.01
CA ALA A 104 -38.33 -28.04 42.72
C ALA A 104 -39.70 -27.79 42.04
N SER A 105 -40.26 -28.87 41.49
CA SER A 105 -41.68 -29.19 41.70
C SER A 105 -41.82 -30.62 42.26
N PRO A 106 -41.94 -30.80 43.59
CA PRO A 106 -42.28 -32.08 44.19
C PRO A 106 -43.79 -32.14 44.35
N GLU A 107 -44.52 -32.62 43.34
CA GLU A 107 -45.94 -32.97 43.53
C GLU A 107 -46.44 -33.89 42.43
N ALA A 108 -46.42 -35.20 42.71
CA ALA A 108 -47.46 -36.18 42.32
C ALA A 108 -46.99 -37.60 42.68
N SER A 109 -46.81 -37.83 43.98
CA SER A 109 -47.06 -39.16 44.56
C SER A 109 -48.26 -38.98 45.47
N GLN A 110 -49.44 -39.42 45.02
CA GLN A 110 -50.57 -39.96 45.82
C GLN A 110 -51.87 -40.01 45.00
N ALA A 111 -52.59 -41.12 45.22
CA ALA A 111 -53.96 -41.48 44.81
C ALA A 111 -54.17 -42.06 43.41
#